data_AF-A0A3R7KST1-F1
#
_entry.id   AF-A0A3R7KST1-F1
#
_cell.length_a   1.000
_cell.length_b   1.000
_cell.length_c   1.000
_cell.angle_alpha   90.00
_cell.angle_beta   90.00
_cell.angle_gamma   90.00
#
_symmetry.space_group_name_H-M   'P 1'
#
loop_
_entity.id
_entity.type
_entity.pdbx_description
1 polymer ?
#
loop_
_entity_poly.entity_id
_entity_poly.type
_entity_poly.pdbx_seq_one_letter_code
_entity_poly.pdbx_strand_id
1 'polypeptide(L)'
;MSEQYPHLIFENFTTRLGHRVRDVLRFLFPVPKPDATRVLTFDNQSDFVSFRHHTFRVVKGREVQLTEVGPRMELTPYRITLGTLEMDDAETEWVLRPYMNTAKKRRLL
;
A
#
# COMPACT_ATOMS: atom_id res chain seq x y z
N MET A 1 -21.33 -1.89 3.47
CA MET A 1 -20.04 -1.17 3.28
C MET A 1 -20.13 -0.44 1.95
N SER A 2 -19.60 0.78 1.80
CA SER A 2 -19.66 1.49 0.52
C SER A 2 -18.79 0.78 -0.53
N GLU A 3 -19.36 0.47 -1.69
CA GLU A 3 -18.67 -0.14 -2.83
C GLU A 3 -18.06 0.91 -3.78
N GLN A 4 -18.09 2.18 -3.39
CA GLN A 4 -17.49 3.25 -4.16
C GLN A 4 -15.99 3.02 -4.37
N TYR A 5 -15.50 3.39 -5.55
CA TYR A 5 -14.08 3.37 -5.87
C TYR A 5 -13.31 4.30 -4.94
N PRO A 6 -12.28 3.80 -4.23
CA PRO A 6 -11.61 4.56 -3.19
C PRO A 6 -10.54 5.48 -3.77
N HIS A 7 -10.33 6.62 -3.10
CA HIS A 7 -9.06 7.35 -3.19
C HIS A 7 -7.96 6.54 -2.53
N LEU A 8 -6.75 6.58 -3.11
CA LEU A 8 -5.58 5.88 -2.59
C LEU A 8 -4.55 6.90 -2.12
N ILE A 9 -4.02 6.70 -0.92
CA ILE A 9 -2.91 7.47 -0.36
C ILE A 9 -1.73 6.50 -0.20
N PHE A 10 -0.59 6.85 -0.75
CA PHE A 10 0.67 6.13 -0.58
C PHE A 10 1.71 7.09 -0.01
N GLU A 11 2.13 6.82 1.22
CA GLU A 11 3.07 7.67 1.95
C GLU A 11 4.41 6.94 2.13
N ASN A 12 5.53 7.67 2.01
CA ASN A 12 6.89 7.14 2.21
C ASN A 12 7.36 5.99 1.29
N PHE A 13 6.80 5.83 0.09
CA PHE A 13 7.34 4.92 -0.95
C PHE A 13 8.33 5.67 -1.87
N THR A 14 9.58 5.80 -1.42
CA THR A 14 10.56 6.72 -2.03
C THR A 14 11.60 6.04 -2.90
N THR A 15 11.84 4.75 -2.68
CA THR A 15 12.86 4.00 -3.41
C THR A 15 12.29 3.46 -4.73
N ARG A 16 13.16 2.95 -5.61
CA ARG A 16 12.72 2.26 -6.85
C ARG A 16 11.84 1.05 -6.56
N LEU A 17 12.20 0.26 -5.53
CA LEU A 17 11.40 -0.89 -5.10
C LEU A 17 10.10 -0.44 -4.44
N GLY A 18 10.12 0.63 -3.66
CA GLY A 18 8.93 1.26 -3.11
C GLY A 18 7.94 1.68 -4.20
N HIS A 19 8.41 2.36 -5.24
CA HIS A 19 7.56 2.69 -6.40
C HIS A 19 7.01 1.44 -7.08
N ARG A 20 7.81 0.38 -7.21
CA ARG A 20 7.35 -0.90 -7.77
C ARG A 20 6.21 -1.51 -6.96
N VAL A 21 6.35 -1.61 -5.64
CA VAL A 21 5.31 -2.13 -4.73
C VAL A 21 4.08 -1.24 -4.75
N ARG A 22 4.27 0.09 -4.70
CA ARG A 22 3.19 1.09 -4.80
C ARG A 22 2.37 0.88 -6.06
N ASP A 23 3.02 0.72 -7.21
CA ASP A 23 2.34 0.58 -8.49
C ASP A 23 1.53 -0.73 -8.55
N VAL A 24 2.11 -1.85 -8.11
CA VAL A 24 1.38 -3.13 -8.00
C VAL A 24 0.12 -2.97 -7.15
N LEU A 25 0.23 -2.35 -5.96
CA LEU A 25 -0.91 -2.11 -5.06
C LEU A 25 -1.93 -1.14 -5.64
N ARG A 26 -1.48 -0.07 -6.29
CA ARG A 26 -2.33 0.97 -6.89
C ARG A 26 -3.22 0.39 -7.98
N PHE A 27 -2.66 -0.46 -8.84
CA PHE A 27 -3.38 -1.03 -9.99
C PHE A 27 -4.37 -2.15 -9.60
N LEU A 28 -4.45 -2.54 -8.32
CA LEU A 28 -5.53 -3.39 -7.82
C LEU A 28 -6.87 -2.66 -7.73
N PHE A 29 -6.88 -1.31 -7.78
CA PHE A 29 -8.08 -0.51 -7.60
C PHE A 29 -8.39 0.34 -8.84
N PRO A 30 -9.69 0.52 -9.14
CA PRO A 30 -10.13 1.40 -10.22
C PRO A 30 -9.97 2.88 -9.85
N VAL A 31 -10.02 3.75 -10.87
CA VAL A 31 -9.91 5.20 -10.69
C VAL A 31 -11.16 5.76 -9.99
N PRO A 32 -11.03 6.47 -8.86
CA PRO A 32 -12.15 7.04 -8.15
C PRO A 32 -12.71 8.28 -8.86
N LYS A 33 -14.01 8.56 -8.63
CA LYS A 33 -14.60 9.85 -8.98
C LYS A 33 -14.12 10.95 -8.01
N PRO A 34 -14.09 12.23 -8.40
CA PRO A 34 -13.64 13.32 -7.53
C PRO A 34 -14.48 13.51 -6.26
N ASP A 35 -15.73 13.07 -6.27
CA ASP A 35 -16.68 13.14 -5.15
C ASP A 35 -16.65 11.88 -4.26
N ALA A 36 -15.68 10.98 -4.47
CA ALA A 36 -15.59 9.78 -3.67
C ALA A 36 -15.17 10.07 -2.23
N THR A 37 -15.91 9.48 -1.29
CA THR A 37 -15.73 9.72 0.16
C THR A 37 -14.95 8.59 0.83
N ARG A 38 -14.59 7.56 0.09
CA ARG A 38 -13.84 6.40 0.56
C ARG A 38 -12.36 6.58 0.29
N VAL A 39 -11.51 6.29 1.27
CA VAL A 39 -10.06 6.40 1.17
C VAL A 39 -9.36 5.18 1.76
N LEU A 40 -8.38 4.67 1.03
CA LEU A 40 -7.45 3.64 1.46
C LEU A 40 -6.07 4.27 1.62
N THR A 41 -5.45 4.05 2.77
CA THR A 41 -4.13 4.58 3.09
C THR A 41 -3.14 3.43 3.20
N PHE A 42 -2.02 3.56 2.50
CA PHE A 42 -0.84 2.72 2.62
C PHE A 42 0.30 3.64 3.08
N ASP A 43 0.67 3.54 4.35
CA ASP A 43 1.77 4.32 4.93
C ASP A 43 2.97 3.41 5.19
N ASN A 44 4.12 3.71 4.59
CA ASN A 44 5.34 2.93 4.77
C ASN A 44 6.18 3.49 5.92
N GLN A 45 6.36 2.72 6.98
CA GLN A 45 7.24 3.05 8.10
C GLN A 45 8.27 1.94 8.30
N SER A 46 9.53 2.22 7.96
CA SER A 46 10.64 1.27 8.11
C SER A 46 10.39 -0.09 7.44
N ASP A 47 9.90 -0.07 6.19
CA ASP A 47 9.53 -1.24 5.38
C ASP A 47 8.31 -2.04 5.88
N PHE A 48 7.57 -1.50 6.85
CA PHE A 48 6.23 -1.96 7.23
C PHE A 48 5.18 -1.05 6.60
N VAL A 49 4.32 -1.62 5.76
CA VAL A 49 3.24 -0.89 5.11
C VAL A 49 1.97 -1.02 5.95
N SER A 50 1.64 0.03 6.67
CA SER A 50 0.40 0.16 7.42
C SER A 50 -0.75 0.44 6.46
N PHE A 51 -1.70 -0.48 6.40
CA PHE A 51 -2.93 -0.32 5.64
C PHE A 51 -4.09 0.09 6.55
N ARG A 52 -4.81 1.14 6.18
CA ARG A 52 -6.04 1.58 6.85
C ARG A 52 -7.12 1.93 5.83
N HIS A 53 -8.38 1.66 6.17
CA HIS A 53 -9.52 1.93 5.32
C HIS A 53 -10.52 2.83 6.06
N HIS A 54 -10.69 4.04 5.52
CA HIS A 54 -11.58 5.05 6.07
C HIS A 54 -12.62 5.51 5.05
N THR A 55 -13.72 6.04 5.55
CA THR A 55 -14.58 6.98 4.83
C THR A 55 -14.44 8.34 5.50
N PHE A 56 -14.58 9.42 4.74
CA PHE A 56 -14.52 10.77 5.27
C PHE A 56 -15.79 11.55 4.98
N ARG A 57 -16.08 12.52 5.84
CA ARG A 57 -17.17 13.50 5.64
C ARG A 57 -16.62 14.89 5.95
N VAL A 58 -16.95 15.84 5.09
CA VAL A 58 -16.63 17.26 5.32
C VAL A 58 -17.72 17.81 6.22
N VAL A 59 -17.35 18.33 7.39
CA VAL A 59 -18.33 18.81 8.40
C VAL A 59 -18.65 20.28 8.16
N LYS A 60 -17.67 21.18 8.39
CA LYS A 60 -17.78 22.61 8.13
C LYS A 60 -16.43 23.16 7.66
N GLY A 61 -16.44 23.95 6.60
CA GLY A 61 -15.21 24.55 6.05
C GLY A 61 -14.20 23.50 5.58
N ARG A 62 -13.00 23.50 6.19
CA ARG A 62 -11.88 22.59 5.86
C ARG A 62 -11.73 21.42 6.84
N GLU A 63 -12.67 21.25 7.78
CA GLU A 63 -12.62 20.16 8.75
C GLU A 63 -13.19 18.88 8.14
N VAL A 64 -12.39 17.81 8.22
CA VAL A 64 -12.72 16.49 7.68
C VAL A 64 -12.75 15.48 8.82
N GLN A 65 -13.89 14.81 8.98
CA GLN A 65 -14.06 13.74 9.94
C GLN A 65 -13.85 12.39 9.25
N LEU A 66 -12.93 11.57 9.78
CA LEU A 66 -12.69 10.21 9.32
C LEU A 66 -13.49 9.21 10.15
N THR A 67 -14.00 8.18 9.49
CA THR A 67 -14.61 7.01 10.12
C THR A 67 -13.92 5.77 9.57
N GLU A 68 -13.35 4.96 10.45
CA GLU A 68 -12.72 3.72 10.06
C GLU A 68 -13.77 2.64 9.78
N VAL A 69 -13.61 1.92 8.68
CA VAL A 69 -14.61 0.96 8.18
C VAL A 69 -14.02 -0.39 7.82
N GLY A 70 -12.72 -0.49 7.53
CA GLY A 70 -12.08 -1.75 7.15
C GLY A 70 -11.04 -2.24 8.15
N PRO A 71 -10.39 -3.37 7.85
CA PRO A 71 -9.39 -3.96 8.73
C PRO A 71 -8.13 -3.10 8.80
N ARG A 72 -7.44 -3.19 9.94
CA ARG A 72 -6.09 -2.68 10.13
C ARG A 72 -5.10 -3.79 9.80
N MET A 73 -4.23 -3.55 8.84
CA MET A 73 -3.18 -4.50 8.48
C MET A 73 -1.82 -3.84 8.50
N GLU A 74 -0.80 -4.62 8.81
CA GLU A 74 0.60 -4.28 8.64
C GLU A 74 1.18 -5.29 7.65
N LEU A 75 1.66 -4.82 6.51
CA LEU A 75 2.15 -5.66 5.43
C LEU A 75 3.67 -5.53 5.33
N THR A 76 4.36 -6.65 5.24
CA THR A 76 5.80 -6.69 4.97
C THR A 76 6.02 -7.51 3.70
N PRO A 77 6.33 -6.88 2.55
CA PRO A 77 6.61 -7.63 1.33
C PRO A 77 7.89 -8.45 1.52
N TYR A 78 7.87 -9.73 1.12
CA TYR A 78 9.02 -10.62 1.25
C TYR A 78 9.62 -11.06 -0.09
N ARG A 79 8.86 -10.97 -1.18
CA ARG A 79 9.30 -11.39 -2.52
C ARG A 79 8.46 -10.73 -3.60
N ILE A 80 9.10 -10.37 -4.72
CA ILE A 80 8.47 -9.95 -5.98
C ILE A 80 9.00 -10.85 -7.09
N THR A 81 8.12 -11.49 -7.83
CA THR A 81 8.43 -12.35 -8.99
C THR A 81 7.85 -11.76 -10.26
N LEU A 82 8.53 -11.97 -11.39
CA LEU A 82 8.12 -11.53 -12.73
C LEU A 82 7.22 -12.57 -13.41
N GLY A 83 6.19 -13.03 -12.71
CA GLY A 83 5.28 -14.07 -13.19
C GLY A 83 4.01 -14.14 -12.36
N THR A 84 3.08 -14.99 -12.79
CA THR A 84 1.84 -15.26 -12.06
C THR A 84 2.08 -16.25 -10.91
N LEU A 85 1.10 -16.38 -10.02
CA LEU A 85 1.19 -17.27 -8.87
C LEU A 85 1.45 -18.74 -9.25
N GLU A 86 0.93 -19.18 -10.39
CA GLU A 86 1.05 -20.56 -10.90
C GLU A 86 2.40 -20.87 -11.56
N MET A 87 3.24 -19.85 -11.81
CA MET A 87 4.54 -20.04 -12.44
C MET A 87 5.60 -20.29 -11.37
N ASP A 88 5.91 -21.56 -11.12
CA ASP A 88 6.91 -21.96 -10.12
C ASP A 88 8.34 -21.48 -10.48
N ASP A 89 8.66 -21.44 -11.78
CA ASP A 89 9.99 -21.08 -12.30
C ASP A 89 10.13 -19.59 -12.69
N ALA A 90 9.24 -18.71 -12.23
CA ALA A 90 9.30 -17.29 -12.55
C ALA A 90 10.56 -16.60 -11.96
N GLU A 91 11.16 -15.71 -12.75
CA GLU A 91 12.32 -14.93 -12.31
C GLU A 91 11.98 -14.06 -11.09
N THR A 92 12.85 -14.07 -10.08
CA THR A 92 12.67 -13.26 -8.87
C THR A 92 13.28 -11.88 -9.06
N GLU A 93 12.43 -10.84 -9.12
CA GLU A 93 12.85 -9.43 -9.19
C GLU A 93 13.51 -8.99 -7.87
N TRP A 94 12.90 -9.35 -6.73
CA TRP A 94 13.41 -8.99 -5.41
C TRP A 94 12.98 -10.00 -4.35
N VAL A 95 13.83 -10.19 -3.33
CA VAL A 95 13.54 -11.02 -2.17
C VAL A 95 14.13 -10.42 -0.89
N LEU A 96 13.38 -10.51 0.19
CA LEU A 96 13.83 -10.13 1.52
C LEU A 96 14.87 -11.15 2.01
N ARG A 97 16.07 -10.65 2.34
CA ARG A 97 17.19 -11.46 2.84
C ARG A 97 17.51 -11.12 4.30
N PRO A 98 16.83 -11.75 5.27
CA PRO A 98 16.93 -11.36 6.69
C PRO A 98 18.27 -11.74 7.32
N TYR A 99 18.94 -12.78 6.82
CA TYR A 99 20.17 -13.33 7.40
C TYR A 99 21.47 -12.65 6.92
N MET A 100 21.38 -11.42 6.41
CA MET A 100 22.55 -10.62 6.06
C MET A 100 22.91 -9.67 7.21
N ASN A 101 24.20 -9.50 7.52
CA ASN A 101 24.68 -8.61 8.59
C ASN A 101 24.16 -7.17 8.51
N THR A 102 23.86 -6.68 7.29
CA THR A 102 23.35 -5.33 7.06
C THR A 102 21.84 -5.28 6.84
N ALA A 103 21.12 -6.40 6.92
CA ALA A 103 19.69 -6.48 6.63
C ALA A 103 18.87 -5.48 7.45
N LYS A 104 19.10 -5.42 8.76
CA LYS A 104 18.37 -4.52 9.68
C LYS A 104 18.67 -3.02 9.49
N LYS A 105 19.71 -2.68 8.71
CA LYS A 105 20.14 -1.28 8.49
C LYS A 105 19.61 -0.71 7.17
N ARG A 106 19.11 -1.56 6.28
CA ARG A 106 18.64 -1.14 4.95
C ARG A 106 17.18 -0.72 5.04
N ARG A 107 16.83 0.36 4.33
CA ARG A 107 15.45 0.74 4.02
C ARG A 107 15.23 0.46 2.55
N LEU A 108 14.22 -0.33 2.24
CA LEU A 108 14.04 -0.94 0.92
C LEU A 108 12.83 -0.39 0.18
N LEU A 109 11.84 0.19 0.87
CA LEU A 109 10.63 0.80 0.29
C LEU A 109 10.72 2.33 0.28
#